data_AF-A0A645GM41-F1
#
_entry.id   AF-A0A645GM41-F1
#
_cell.length_a   1.000
_cell.length_b   1.000
_cell.length_c   1.000
_cell.angle_alpha   90.00
_cell.angle_beta   90.00
_cell.angle_gamma   90.00
#
_symmetry.space_group_name_H-M   'P 1'
#
loop_
_entity.id
_entity.type
_entity.pdbx_description
1 polymer ?
#
loop_
_entity_poly.entity_id
_entity_poly.type
_entity_poly.pdbx_seq_one_letter_code
_entity_poly.pdbx_strand_id
1 'polypeptide(L)'
;MYLRTARLDLDDYNNEVADGLHITSMAGTWLAIVQGFGGMRVKDNKLHFNPQIPEKWNAFAFNILFRNNQLNIKVEKHKTIISNIKGPAIELYLRKKPVRIEAESQEEIER
;
A
#
# COMPACT_ATOMS: atom_id res chain seq x y z
N MET A 1 12.98 9.01 -0.04
CA MET A 1 12.27 8.91 1.27
C MET A 1 12.13 7.46 1.73
N TYR A 2 11.52 6.54 0.96
CA TYR A 2 11.35 5.12 1.33
C TYR A 2 12.64 4.42 1.85
N LEU A 3 13.74 4.43 1.07
CA LEU A 3 14.96 3.71 1.45
C LEU A 3 15.52 4.18 2.80
N ARG A 4 15.44 5.48 3.06
CA ARG A 4 15.96 6.08 4.29
C ARG A 4 15.18 5.60 5.52
N THR A 5 13.86 5.46 5.44
CA THR A 5 13.07 4.96 6.58
C THR A 5 13.15 3.44 6.70
N ALA A 6 13.23 2.72 5.58
CA ALA A 6 13.24 1.26 5.54
C ALA A 6 14.57 0.65 6.00
N ARG A 7 15.67 1.40 5.88
CA ARG A 7 17.01 0.94 6.21
C ARG A 7 17.72 1.80 7.25
N LEU A 8 16.99 2.70 7.92
CA LEU A 8 17.57 3.67 8.87
C LEU A 8 18.46 2.98 9.88
N ASP A 9 17.89 2.02 10.61
CA ASP A 9 18.59 1.28 11.65
C ASP A 9 19.52 0.20 11.05
N LEU A 10 19.13 -0.44 9.95
CA LEU A 10 19.92 -1.53 9.34
C LEU A 10 21.26 -1.06 8.76
N ASP A 11 21.30 0.14 8.18
CA ASP A 11 22.52 0.74 7.63
C ASP A 11 23.15 1.77 8.60
N ASP A 12 22.59 1.90 9.81
CA ASP A 12 22.96 2.89 10.83
C ASP A 12 23.15 4.31 10.26
N TYR A 13 22.18 4.77 9.45
CA TYR A 13 22.28 6.04 8.72
C TYR A 13 22.55 7.26 9.61
N ASN A 14 22.12 7.20 10.87
CA ASN A 14 22.30 8.28 11.85
C ASN A 14 23.51 8.06 12.78
N ASN A 15 24.14 6.87 12.77
CA ASN A 15 25.17 6.45 13.75
C ASN A 15 24.66 6.43 15.21
N GLU A 16 23.40 6.01 15.40
CA GLU A 16 22.67 6.10 16.68
C GLU A 16 21.99 4.77 17.05
N VAL A 17 22.15 3.68 16.27
CA VAL A 17 21.46 2.41 16.56
C VAL A 17 21.84 1.79 17.91
N ALA A 18 23.06 2.09 18.39
CA ALA A 18 23.52 1.65 19.70
C ALA A 18 22.67 2.22 20.86
N ASP A 19 22.05 3.38 20.65
CA ASP A 19 21.16 4.04 21.62
C ASP A 19 19.72 3.53 21.54
N GLY A 20 19.38 2.76 20.50
CA GLY A 20 18.09 2.12 20.31
C GLY A 20 17.56 2.19 18.89
N LEU A 21 16.42 1.52 18.65
CA LEU A 21 15.76 1.48 17.34
C LEU A 21 14.83 2.68 17.15
N HIS A 22 14.80 3.21 15.93
CA HIS A 22 13.95 4.36 15.58
C HIS A 22 12.51 3.93 15.25
N ILE A 23 11.72 3.58 16.27
CA ILE A 23 10.35 3.05 16.12
C ILE A 23 9.44 3.94 15.25
N THR A 24 9.50 5.26 15.40
CA THR A 24 8.71 6.19 14.57
C THR A 24 9.13 6.14 13.09
N SER A 25 10.42 5.93 12.81
CA SER A 25 10.92 5.78 11.44
C SER A 25 10.37 4.51 10.78
N MET A 26 10.23 3.42 11.54
CA MET A 26 9.67 2.17 11.04
C MET A 26 8.22 2.34 10.54
N ALA A 27 7.41 3.14 11.22
CA ALA A 27 6.06 3.49 10.75
C ALA A 27 6.10 4.27 9.43
N GLY A 28 7.13 5.11 9.24
CA GLY A 28 7.39 5.83 7.99
C GLY A 28 7.55 4.91 6.77
N THR A 29 8.12 3.72 6.96
CA THR A 29 8.26 2.73 5.89
C THR A 29 6.91 2.21 5.39
N TRP A 30 6.01 1.89 6.31
CA TRP A 30 4.65 1.46 5.94
C TRP A 30 3.89 2.59 5.22
N LEU A 31 3.99 3.83 5.73
CA LEU A 31 3.37 4.99 5.08
C LEU A 31 3.92 5.23 3.68
N ALA A 32 5.24 5.08 3.47
CA ALA A 32 5.86 5.24 2.16
C ALA A 32 5.37 4.20 1.14
N ILE A 33 5.13 2.95 1.56
CA ILE A 33 4.56 1.91 0.69
C ILE A 33 3.08 2.16 0.43
N VAL A 34 2.27 2.34 1.48
CA VAL A 34 0.80 2.31 1.37
C VAL A 34 0.23 3.65 0.91
N GLN A 35 0.61 4.73 1.58
CA GLN A 35 0.15 6.08 1.26
C GLN A 35 1.05 6.78 0.22
N GLY A 36 2.32 6.41 0.12
CA GLY A 36 3.23 6.86 -0.92
C GLY A 36 2.96 6.11 -2.23
N PHE A 37 3.63 4.98 -2.43
CA PHE A 37 3.57 4.23 -3.70
C PHE A 37 2.19 3.65 -4.01
N GLY A 38 1.46 3.12 -3.04
CA GLY A 38 0.09 2.65 -3.22
C GLY A 38 -0.91 3.80 -3.46
N GLY A 39 -0.54 5.03 -3.11
CA GLY A 39 -1.38 6.21 -3.24
C GLY A 39 -2.69 6.12 -2.46
N MET A 40 -2.75 5.31 -1.39
CA MET A 40 -3.97 5.07 -0.62
C MET A 40 -4.44 6.37 0.07
N ARG A 41 -5.67 6.78 -0.18
CA ARG A 41 -6.36 7.86 0.55
C ARG A 41 -7.79 7.46 0.84
N VAL A 42 -8.35 7.96 1.93
CA VAL A 42 -9.79 7.93 2.18
C VAL A 42 -10.35 9.30 1.83
N LYS A 43 -11.31 9.36 0.91
CA LYS A 43 -12.03 10.59 0.54
C LYS A 43 -13.51 10.23 0.44
N ASP A 44 -14.37 11.08 0.98
CA ASP A 44 -15.83 10.86 0.98
C ASP A 44 -16.20 9.44 1.42
N ASN A 45 -15.48 8.95 2.43
CA ASN A 45 -15.70 7.64 3.04
C ASN A 45 -15.42 6.42 2.14
N LYS A 46 -14.73 6.64 1.01
CA LYS A 46 -14.33 5.61 0.04
C LYS A 46 -12.81 5.52 -0.03
N LEU A 47 -12.29 4.33 -0.35
CA LEU A 47 -10.87 4.13 -0.62
C LEU A 47 -10.52 4.61 -2.02
N HIS A 48 -9.42 5.34 -2.13
CA HIS A 48 -8.81 5.77 -3.39
C HIS A 48 -7.39 5.26 -3.45
N PHE A 49 -7.02 4.64 -4.56
CA PHE A 49 -5.67 4.22 -4.87
C PHE A 49 -5.20 4.89 -6.14
N ASN A 50 -3.96 5.38 -6.12
CA ASN A 50 -3.27 5.89 -7.31
C ASN A 50 -1.86 5.30 -7.36
N PRO A 51 -1.74 3.99 -7.63
CA PRO A 51 -0.50 3.28 -7.43
C PRO A 51 0.57 3.70 -8.44
N GLN A 52 1.79 3.88 -7.95
CA GLN A 52 3.02 4.13 -8.68
C GLN A 52 4.01 3.05 -8.30
N ILE A 53 4.74 2.51 -9.28
CA ILE A 53 5.75 1.48 -9.05
C ILE A 53 7.12 2.05 -9.44
N PRO A 54 8.12 2.02 -8.54
CA PRO A 54 9.48 2.37 -8.89
C PRO A 54 10.01 1.49 -10.03
N GLU A 55 10.82 2.05 -10.94
CA GLU A 55 11.34 1.33 -12.11
C GLU A 55 12.06 0.02 -11.78
N LYS A 56 12.76 0.00 -10.64
CA LYS A 56 13.53 -1.15 -10.16
C LYS A 56 12.67 -2.26 -9.56
N TRP A 57 11.38 -2.05 -9.35
CA TRP A 57 10.48 -3.04 -8.73
C TRP A 57 9.65 -3.76 -9.79
N ASN A 58 9.49 -5.07 -9.63
CA ASN A 58 8.58 -5.86 -10.46
C ASN A 58 7.15 -5.82 -9.91
N ALA A 59 7.03 -5.91 -8.59
CA ALA A 59 5.76 -5.80 -7.88
C ALA A 59 5.97 -5.38 -6.43
N PHE A 60 4.91 -4.88 -5.80
CA PHE A 60 4.77 -4.83 -4.35
C PHE A 60 3.33 -5.10 -3.96
N ALA A 61 3.10 -5.58 -2.74
CA ALA A 61 1.75 -5.81 -2.23
C ALA A 61 1.65 -5.39 -0.77
N PHE A 62 0.45 -5.01 -0.35
CA PHE A 62 0.15 -4.69 1.03
C PHE A 62 -1.29 -5.05 1.38
N ASN A 63 -1.53 -5.32 2.66
CA ASN A 63 -2.86 -5.58 3.20
C ASN A 63 -3.36 -4.38 4.00
N ILE A 64 -4.66 -4.11 3.92
CA ILE A 64 -5.33 -3.12 4.77
C ILE A 64 -6.65 -3.69 5.30
N LEU A 65 -7.09 -3.14 6.42
CA LEU A 65 -8.44 -3.33 6.94
C LEU A 65 -9.21 -2.02 6.79
N PHE A 66 -10.34 -2.05 6.09
CA PHE A 66 -11.21 -0.89 5.94
C PHE A 66 -12.68 -1.32 6.01
N ARG A 67 -13.41 -0.83 7.01
CA ARG A 67 -14.86 -1.09 7.18
C ARG A 67 -15.21 -2.58 7.07
N ASN A 68 -14.54 -3.41 7.86
CA ASN A 68 -14.68 -4.88 7.87
C ASN A 68 -14.19 -5.61 6.61
N ASN A 69 -13.55 -4.90 5.67
CA ASN A 69 -12.92 -5.51 4.50
C ASN A 69 -11.42 -5.64 4.69
N GLN A 70 -10.91 -6.87 4.70
CA GLN A 70 -9.50 -7.17 4.58
C GLN A 70 -9.13 -7.22 3.10
N LEU A 71 -8.44 -6.18 2.62
CA LEU A 71 -8.07 -6.04 1.22
C LEU A 71 -6.58 -6.30 1.03
N ASN A 72 -6.24 -7.00 -0.05
CA ASN A 72 -4.88 -7.05 -0.59
C ASN A 72 -4.81 -6.19 -1.85
N ILE A 73 -3.80 -5.32 -1.92
CA ILE A 73 -3.54 -4.51 -3.08
C ILE A 73 -2.15 -4.92 -3.58
N LYS A 74 -2.11 -5.53 -4.76
CA LYS A 74 -0.87 -5.91 -5.44
C LYS A 74 -0.68 -5.04 -6.67
N VAL A 75 0.45 -4.36 -6.74
CA VAL A 75 0.81 -3.47 -7.83
C VAL A 75 1.95 -4.10 -8.61
N GLU A 76 1.75 -4.27 -9.91
CA GLU A 76 2.75 -4.73 -10.87
C GLU A 76 3.03 -3.64 -11.91
N LYS A 77 3.99 -3.87 -12.82
CA LYS A 77 4.36 -2.91 -13.86
C LYS A 77 3.21 -2.53 -14.80
N HIS A 78 2.35 -3.49 -15.13
CA HIS A 78 1.29 -3.31 -16.15
C HIS A 78 -0.12 -3.49 -15.60
N LYS A 79 -0.27 -3.91 -14.34
CA LYS A 79 -1.60 -4.12 -13.73
C LYS A 79 -1.60 -3.85 -12.24
N THR A 80 -2.79 -3.65 -11.69
CA THR A 80 -3.06 -3.62 -10.25
C THR A 80 -4.13 -4.65 -9.97
N ILE A 81 -3.86 -5.53 -9.00
CA ILE A 81 -4.79 -6.57 -8.56
C ILE A 81 -5.30 -6.15 -7.19
N ILE A 82 -6.62 -6.12 -7.03
CA ILE A 82 -7.27 -5.80 -5.76
C ILE A 82 -8.12 -6.99 -5.35
N SER A 83 -7.75 -7.61 -4.24
CA SER A 83 -8.44 -8.77 -3.69
C SER A 83 -9.18 -8.39 -2.41
N ASN A 84 -10.45 -8.74 -2.32
CA ASN A 84 -11.21 -8.70 -1.08
C ASN A 84 -11.10 -10.05 -0.40
N ILE A 85 -10.13 -10.19 0.50
CA ILE A 85 -9.85 -11.47 1.17
C ILE A 85 -10.99 -11.86 2.10
N LYS A 86 -11.60 -10.86 2.77
CA LYS A 86 -12.67 -11.08 3.74
C LYS A 86 -13.47 -9.80 3.93
N GLY A 87 -14.79 -9.90 3.87
CA GLY A 87 -15.69 -8.77 4.08
C GLY A 87 -16.79 -8.72 3.02
N PRO A 88 -17.77 -7.82 3.16
CA PRO A 88 -18.82 -7.63 2.15
C PRO A 88 -18.25 -7.06 0.85
N ALA A 89 -19.05 -7.00 -0.21
CA ALA A 89 -18.66 -6.28 -1.42
C ALA A 89 -18.33 -4.80 -1.12
N ILE A 90 -17.29 -4.26 -1.75
CA ILE A 90 -16.82 -2.89 -1.53
C ILE A 90 -16.61 -2.16 -2.85
N GLU A 91 -16.99 -0.88 -2.87
CA GLU A 91 -16.68 0.05 -3.95
C GLU A 91 -15.51 0.95 -3.53
N LEU A 92 -14.52 1.07 -4.41
CA LEU A 92 -13.33 1.89 -4.24
C LEU A 92 -12.96 2.56 -5.57
N TYR A 93 -11.99 3.46 -5.55
CA TYR A 93 -11.48 4.10 -6.76
C TYR A 93 -10.05 3.69 -7.04
N LEU A 94 -9.79 3.22 -8.25
CA LEU A 94 -8.44 3.05 -8.79
C LEU A 94 -8.23 4.11 -9.87
N ARG A 95 -7.28 5.03 -9.66
CA ARG A 95 -6.94 6.11 -10.62
C ARG A 95 -8.16 6.92 -11.07
N LYS A 96 -9.04 7.25 -10.12
CA LYS A 96 -10.33 7.95 -10.30
C LYS A 96 -11.43 7.15 -11.00
N LYS A 97 -11.19 5.88 -11.39
CA LYS A 97 -12.23 4.99 -11.90
C LYS A 97 -12.83 4.19 -10.75
N PRO A 98 -14.17 4.15 -10.59
CA PRO A 98 -14.80 3.30 -9.58
C PRO A 98 -14.59 1.82 -9.96
N VAL A 99 -14.29 1.01 -8.96
CA VAL A 99 -14.12 -0.44 -9.06
C VAL A 99 -14.87 -1.06 -7.89
N ARG A 100 -15.67 -2.07 -8.18
CA ARG A 100 -16.38 -2.86 -7.18
C ARG A 100 -15.70 -4.20 -7.07
N ILE A 101 -15.34 -4.59 -5.85
CA ILE A 101 -14.79 -5.90 -5.53
C ILE A 101 -15.84 -6.65 -4.74
N GLU A 102 -16.29 -7.80 -5.25
CA GLU A 102 -17.22 -8.66 -4.53
C GLU A 102 -16.55 -9.31 -3.31
N ALA A 103 -17.35 -9.92 -2.44
CA ALA A 103 -16.81 -10.64 -1.29
C ALA A 103 -15.97 -11.84 -1.76
N GLU A 104 -14.81 -12.05 -1.13
CA GLU A 104 -13.92 -13.19 -1.42
C GLU A 104 -13.49 -13.29 -2.89
N SER A 105 -13.45 -12.16 -3.61
CA SER A 105 -13.07 -12.08 -5.01
C SER A 105 -11.88 -11.16 -5.24
N GLN A 106 -11.44 -11.06 -6.50
CA GLN A 106 -10.41 -10.12 -6.91
C GLN A 106 -10.73 -9.55 -8.28
N GLU A 107 -10.29 -8.32 -8.51
CA GLU A 107 -10.30 -7.67 -9.82
C GLU A 107 -8.87 -7.36 -10.27
N GLU A 108 -8.57 -7.67 -11.52
CA GLU A 108 -7.32 -7.29 -12.18
C GLU A 108 -7.57 -6.11 -13.13
N ILE A 109 -6.93 -4.97 -12.85
CA ILE A 109 -7.07 -3.77 -13.67
C ILE A 109 -5.73 -3.43 -14.33
N GLU A 110 -5.72 -3.42 -15.66
CA GLU A 110 -4.57 -2.97 -16.45
C GLU A 110 -4.28 -1.48 -16.25
N ARG A 111 -3.00 -1.12 -16.38
CA ARG A 111 -2.52 0.24 -16.19
C ARG A 111 -2.66 1.12 -17.42
#